data_AF-A0A1I5TRE1-F1
#
_entry.id   AF-A0A1I5TRE1-F1
#
_cell.length_a   1.000
_cell.length_b   1.000
_cell.length_c   1.000
_cell.angle_alpha   90.00
_cell.angle_beta   90.00
_cell.angle_gamma   90.00
#
_symmetry.space_group_name_H-M   'P 1'
#
loop_
_entity.id
_entity.type
_entity.pdbx_description
1 polymer ?
#
loop_
_entity_poly.entity_id
_entity_poly.type
_entity_poly.pdbx_seq_one_letter_code
_entity_poly.pdbx_strand_id
1 'polypeptide(L)'
;MAETTPRDELRLALDVPRWAWRCYRRHLPLIAGLSLVPSVQRLLTVRWGEHLPHALALGSEIVVTGTRLVLLLLLWRLAMAGRRPTWANATEFWRAHWPSQLIQAGLLSLAFLTFDVVAERLVGALLPEPARPTYLAVLLFVKNPTVIAFTFVWWIGILRQVLTREEPATAAPRSAPRS
;
A
#
# COMPACT_ATOMS: atom_id res chain seq x y z
N MET A 1 25.16 5.05 21.48
CA MET A 1 23.76 4.94 21.02
C MET A 1 23.27 6.36 20.81
N ALA A 2 23.10 6.79 19.56
CA ALA A 2 22.62 8.15 19.29
C ALA A 2 21.14 8.21 19.67
N GLU A 3 20.77 9.11 20.57
CA GLU A 3 19.38 9.44 20.88
C GLU A 3 18.73 9.99 19.61
N THR A 4 17.90 9.19 18.94
CA THR A 4 17.04 9.69 17.87
C THR A 4 15.98 10.57 18.50
N THR A 5 15.89 11.84 18.08
CA THR A 5 14.85 12.72 18.62
C THR A 5 13.48 12.29 18.08
N PRO A 6 12.38 12.49 18.84
CA PRO A 6 11.02 12.14 18.38
C PRO A 6 10.64 12.76 17.02
N ARG A 7 11.27 13.88 16.66
CA ARG A 7 11.11 14.55 15.36
C ARG A 7 11.74 13.77 14.21
N ASP A 8 12.86 13.08 14.44
CA ASP A 8 13.53 12.27 13.43
C ASP A 8 12.70 11.01 13.15
N GLU A 9 12.22 10.34 14.21
CA GLU A 9 11.30 9.20 14.11
C GLU A 9 10.02 9.56 13.34
N LEU A 10 9.47 10.76 13.57
CA LEU A 10 8.28 11.24 12.85
C LEU A 10 8.56 11.59 11.39
N ARG A 11 9.73 12.15 11.08
CA ARG A 11 10.15 12.41 9.68
C ARG A 11 10.31 11.09 8.92
N LEU A 12 11.01 10.12 9.50
CA LEU A 12 11.13 8.76 8.96
C LEU A 12 9.76 8.10 8.75
N ALA A 13 8.82 8.27 9.70
CA ALA A 13 7.47 7.74 9.58
C ALA A 13 6.65 8.42 8.47
N LEU A 14 6.87 9.70 8.18
CA LEU A 14 6.16 10.46 7.15
C LEU A 14 6.78 10.35 5.74
N ASP A 15 8.04 9.97 5.64
CA ASP A 15 8.69 9.81 4.34
C ASP A 15 8.15 8.61 3.57
N VAL A 16 7.72 7.55 4.27
CA VAL A 16 7.02 6.41 3.67
C VAL A 16 5.70 6.80 3.01
N PRO A 17 4.71 7.41 3.70
CA PRO A 17 3.45 7.78 3.07
C PRO A 17 3.65 8.85 1.98
N ARG A 18 4.63 9.77 2.12
CA ARG A 18 4.97 10.73 1.05
C ARG A 18 5.55 10.06 -0.18
N TRP A 19 6.44 9.08 0.01
CA TRP A 19 6.96 8.29 -1.11
C TRP A 19 5.83 7.45 -1.74
N ALA A 20 5.01 6.80 -0.92
CA ALA A 20 3.89 6.00 -1.38
C ALA A 20 2.91 6.83 -2.20
N TRP A 21 2.59 8.04 -1.75
CA TRP A 21 1.75 8.99 -2.49
C TRP A 21 2.35 9.39 -3.83
N ARG A 22 3.65 9.70 -3.88
CA ARG A 22 4.35 10.04 -5.14
C ARG A 22 4.39 8.84 -6.10
N CYS A 23 4.68 7.65 -5.59
CA CYS A 23 4.70 6.41 -6.37
C CYS A 23 3.31 6.08 -6.93
N TYR A 24 2.28 6.17 -6.08
CA TYR A 24 0.89 5.95 -6.46
C TYR A 24 0.44 6.92 -7.55
N ARG A 25 0.72 8.23 -7.40
CA ARG A 25 0.36 9.22 -8.43
C ARG A 25 1.11 9.01 -9.75
N ARG A 26 2.39 8.60 -9.70
CA ARG A 26 3.20 8.36 -10.89
C ARG A 26 2.77 7.09 -11.64
N HIS A 27 2.32 6.07 -10.94
CA HIS A 27 1.89 4.79 -11.51
C HIS A 27 0.37 4.60 -11.51
N LEU A 28 -0.38 5.70 -11.34
CA LEU A 28 -1.83 5.71 -11.27
C LEU A 28 -2.52 4.96 -12.42
N PRO A 29 -2.14 5.11 -13.72
CA PRO A 29 -2.81 4.35 -14.78
C PRO A 29 -2.58 2.83 -14.69
N LEU A 30 -1.39 2.39 -14.25
CA LEU A 30 -1.08 0.98 -14.05
C LEU A 30 -1.84 0.42 -12.85
N ILE A 31 -1.84 1.16 -11.73
CA ILE A 31 -2.49 0.79 -10.49
C ILE A 31 -4.01 0.75 -10.67
N ALA A 32 -4.58 1.80 -11.27
CA ALA A 32 -6.00 1.89 -11.55
C ALA A 32 -6.43 0.83 -12.56
N GLY A 33 -5.65 0.61 -13.63
CA GLY A 33 -5.96 -0.42 -14.64
C GLY A 33 -5.99 -1.83 -14.06
N LEU A 34 -4.95 -2.22 -13.32
CA LEU A 34 -4.90 -3.55 -12.68
C LEU A 34 -5.93 -3.69 -11.57
N SER A 35 -6.18 -2.64 -10.80
CA SER A 35 -7.20 -2.66 -9.75
C SER A 35 -8.63 -2.56 -10.28
N LEU A 36 -8.82 -2.22 -11.56
CA LEU A 36 -10.14 -2.22 -12.18
C LEU A 36 -10.66 -3.65 -12.39
N VAL A 37 -9.77 -4.60 -12.64
CA VAL A 37 -10.11 -6.03 -12.82
C VAL A 37 -10.88 -6.58 -11.61
N PRO A 38 -10.38 -6.48 -10.36
CA PRO A 38 -11.15 -6.89 -9.19
C PRO A 38 -12.39 -6.03 -8.95
N SER A 39 -12.37 -4.73 -9.26
CA SER A 39 -13.56 -3.89 -9.13
C SER A 39 -14.71 -4.36 -10.04
N VAL A 40 -14.40 -4.70 -11.30
CA VAL A 40 -15.38 -5.23 -12.26
C VAL A 40 -15.85 -6.62 -11.82
N GLN A 41 -14.94 -7.50 -11.40
CA GLN A 41 -15.30 -8.82 -10.89
C GLN A 41 -16.23 -8.73 -9.68
N ARG A 42 -15.97 -7.82 -8.73
CA ARG A 42 -16.82 -7.56 -7.56
C ARG A 42 -18.20 -7.02 -7.94
N LEU A 43 -18.26 -6.11 -8.92
CA LEU A 43 -19.52 -5.57 -9.44
C LEU A 43 -20.37 -6.68 -10.09
N LEU A 44 -19.74 -7.54 -10.89
CA LEU A 44 -20.41 -8.67 -11.54
C LEU A 44 -20.92 -9.70 -10.53
N THR A 45 -20.13 -10.03 -9.50
CA THR A 45 -20.56 -10.97 -8.45
C THR A 45 -21.69 -10.40 -7.60
N VAL A 46 -21.67 -9.11 -7.25
CA VAL A 46 -22.77 -8.50 -6.50
C VAL A 46 -24.06 -8.45 -7.33
N ARG A 47 -23.97 -8.23 -8.64
CA ARG A 47 -25.15 -8.07 -9.50
C ARG A 47 -25.72 -9.39 -10.05
N TRP A 48 -24.89 -10.42 -10.24
CA TRP A 48 -25.28 -11.69 -10.87
C TRP A 48 -24.81 -12.95 -10.11
N GLY A 49 -24.30 -12.81 -8.88
CA GLY A 49 -23.68 -13.90 -8.12
C GLY A 49 -24.53 -15.15 -7.98
N GLU A 50 -25.85 -15.00 -7.78
CA GLU A 50 -26.76 -16.15 -7.65
C GLU A 50 -26.99 -16.93 -8.96
N HIS A 51 -26.66 -16.31 -10.10
CA HIS A 51 -26.87 -16.88 -11.43
C HIS A 51 -25.56 -17.37 -12.06
N LEU A 52 -24.42 -17.17 -11.39
CA LEU A 52 -23.10 -17.53 -11.90
C LEU A 52 -22.77 -18.99 -11.57
N PRO A 53 -22.37 -19.80 -12.58
CA PRO A 53 -21.84 -21.14 -12.34
C PRO A 53 -20.65 -21.11 -11.37
N HIS A 54 -20.58 -22.06 -10.43
CA HIS A 54 -19.51 -22.12 -9.42
C HIS A 54 -18.10 -22.06 -10.02
N ALA A 55 -17.88 -22.70 -11.18
CA ALA A 55 -16.60 -22.66 -11.88
C ALA A 55 -16.19 -21.25 -12.33
N LEU A 56 -17.16 -20.42 -12.76
CA LEU A 56 -16.94 -19.04 -13.16
C LEU A 56 -16.62 -18.15 -11.94
N ALA A 57 -17.31 -18.37 -10.82
CA ALA A 57 -16.99 -17.68 -9.57
C ALA A 57 -15.54 -17.97 -9.13
N LEU A 58 -15.16 -19.23 -9.08
CA LEU A 58 -13.82 -19.67 -8.65
C LEU A 58 -12.72 -19.20 -9.62
N GLY A 59 -12.96 -19.29 -10.93
CA GLY A 59 -12.04 -18.76 -11.94
C GLY A 59 -11.83 -17.24 -11.80
N SER A 60 -12.89 -16.49 -11.51
CA SER A 60 -12.82 -15.05 -11.31
C SER A 60 -12.03 -14.65 -10.06
N GLU A 61 -12.10 -15.44 -8.98
CA GLU A 61 -11.30 -15.23 -7.76
C GLU A 61 -9.81 -15.46 -8.01
N ILE A 62 -9.46 -16.50 -8.79
CA ILE A 62 -8.08 -16.76 -9.19
C ILE A 62 -7.53 -15.59 -10.01
N VAL A 63 -8.29 -15.09 -10.98
CA VAL A 63 -7.89 -13.94 -11.81
C VAL A 63 -7.66 -12.71 -10.94
N VAL A 64 -8.56 -12.42 -9.99
CA VAL A 64 -8.40 -11.29 -9.07
C VAL A 64 -7.16 -11.43 -8.21
N THR A 65 -6.94 -12.61 -7.63
CA THR A 65 -5.76 -12.89 -6.81
C THR A 65 -4.48 -12.75 -7.62
N GLY A 66 -4.44 -13.34 -8.83
CA GLY A 66 -3.33 -13.21 -9.76
C GLY A 66 -3.05 -11.77 -10.14
N THR A 67 -4.09 -10.97 -10.42
CA THR A 67 -3.92 -9.55 -10.77
C THR A 67 -3.33 -8.75 -9.61
N ARG A 68 -3.77 -9.02 -8.37
CA ARG A 68 -3.19 -8.40 -7.16
C ARG A 68 -1.73 -8.80 -6.96
N LEU A 69 -1.39 -10.06 -7.19
CA LEU A 69 0.00 -10.53 -7.12
C LEU A 69 0.86 -9.84 -8.18
N VAL A 70 0.38 -9.74 -9.43
CA VAL A 70 1.09 -9.03 -10.50
C VAL A 70 1.29 -7.56 -10.15
N LEU A 71 0.26 -6.87 -9.64
CA LEU A 71 0.38 -5.49 -9.19
C LEU A 71 1.45 -5.36 -8.09
N LEU A 72 1.42 -6.24 -7.10
CA LEU A 72 2.39 -6.24 -6.00
C LEU A 72 3.83 -6.49 -6.49
N LEU A 73 4.02 -7.44 -7.40
CA LEU A 73 5.32 -7.74 -8.01
C LEU A 73 5.86 -6.58 -8.85
N LEU A 74 5.00 -5.93 -9.64
CA LEU A 74 5.38 -4.77 -10.45
C LEU A 74 5.76 -3.58 -9.58
N LEU A 75 4.96 -3.27 -8.57
CA LEU A 75 5.25 -2.21 -7.61
C LEU A 75 6.53 -2.50 -6.83
N TRP A 76 6.74 -3.75 -6.42
CA TRP A 76 7.97 -4.19 -5.76
C TRP A 76 9.18 -3.98 -6.66
N ARG A 77 9.11 -4.46 -7.91
CA ARG A 77 10.19 -4.33 -8.89
C ARG A 77 10.51 -2.86 -9.17
N LEU A 78 9.50 -2.00 -9.31
CA LEU A 78 9.67 -0.55 -9.47
C LEU A 78 10.30 0.08 -8.22
N ALA A 79 9.87 -0.33 -7.03
CA ALA A 79 10.35 0.22 -5.77
C ALA A 79 11.80 -0.18 -5.46
N MET A 80 12.21 -1.39 -5.86
CA MET A 80 13.53 -1.98 -5.62
C MET A 80 14.49 -1.81 -6.82
N ALA A 81 14.04 -1.21 -7.93
CA ALA A 81 14.90 -0.94 -9.07
C ALA A 81 16.12 -0.12 -8.64
N GLY A 82 17.32 -0.70 -8.78
CA GLY A 82 18.58 -0.08 -8.40
C GLY A 82 18.95 -0.17 -6.91
N ARG A 83 18.23 -0.95 -6.10
CA ARG A 83 18.55 -1.17 -4.67
C ARG A 83 18.80 -2.65 -4.39
N ARG A 84 19.74 -2.94 -3.46
CA ARG A 84 20.02 -4.31 -2.99
C ARG A 84 19.32 -4.54 -1.65
N PRO A 85 18.29 -5.39 -1.57
CA PRO A 85 17.65 -5.71 -0.30
C PRO A 85 18.58 -6.59 0.53
N THR A 86 18.86 -6.18 1.77
CA THR A 86 19.71 -6.96 2.68
C THR A 86 18.97 -7.25 3.96
N TRP A 87 18.69 -8.53 4.23
CA TRP A 87 17.98 -8.98 5.43
C TRP A 87 18.69 -8.63 6.74
N ALA A 88 20.03 -8.54 6.72
CA ALA A 88 20.82 -8.10 7.86
C ALA A 88 20.49 -6.65 8.30
N ASN A 89 20.05 -5.80 7.38
CA ASN A 89 19.63 -4.43 7.71
C ASN A 89 18.23 -4.40 8.36
N ALA A 90 17.38 -5.37 8.04
CA ALA A 90 16.00 -5.40 8.53
C ALA A 90 15.93 -5.61 10.04
N THR A 91 16.71 -6.55 10.58
CA THR A 91 16.77 -6.85 12.02
C THR A 91 17.40 -5.71 12.82
N GLU A 92 18.39 -5.03 12.25
CA GLU A 92 19.04 -3.88 12.87
C GLU A 92 18.12 -2.65 12.89
N PHE A 93 17.42 -2.39 11.79
CA PHE A 93 16.43 -1.31 11.70
C PHE A 93 15.24 -1.55 12.63
N TRP A 94 14.78 -2.81 12.73
CA TRP A 94 13.68 -3.20 13.62
C TRP A 94 13.98 -2.95 15.10
N ARG A 95 15.22 -3.24 15.52
CA ARG A 95 15.65 -2.99 16.90
C ARG A 95 15.84 -1.50 17.19
N ALA A 96 16.28 -0.71 16.20
CA ALA A 96 16.58 0.69 16.39
C ALA A 96 15.35 1.62 16.28
N HIS A 97 14.35 1.30 15.44
CA HIS A 97 13.24 2.22 15.10
C HIS A 97 11.84 1.59 15.28
N TRP A 98 11.67 0.70 16.26
CA TRP A 98 10.37 0.11 16.58
C TRP A 98 9.22 1.13 16.82
N PRO A 99 9.44 2.35 17.35
CA PRO A 99 8.37 3.33 17.53
C PRO A 99 7.85 3.87 16.19
N SER A 100 8.75 4.11 15.21
CA SER A 100 8.36 4.52 13.86
C SER A 100 7.48 3.47 13.18
N GLN A 101 7.78 2.17 13.40
CA GLN A 101 6.97 1.07 12.87
C GLN A 101 5.58 1.03 13.49
N LEU A 102 5.44 1.30 14.80
CA LEU A 102 4.13 1.41 15.44
C LEU A 102 3.34 2.62 14.96
N ILE A 103 3.99 3.75 14.69
CA ILE A 103 3.34 4.91 14.10
C ILE A 103 2.87 4.60 12.67
N GLN A 104 3.66 3.91 11.87
CA GLN A 104 3.26 3.48 10.53
C GLN A 104 2.12 2.46 10.56
N ALA A 105 2.20 1.47 11.44
CA ALA A 105 1.13 0.49 11.65
C ALA A 105 -0.15 1.19 12.17
N GLY A 106 -0.01 2.16 13.07
CA GLY A 106 -1.09 2.99 13.58
C GLY A 106 -1.75 3.84 12.50
N LEU A 107 -0.97 4.50 11.65
CA LEU A 107 -1.47 5.26 10.50
C LEU A 107 -2.17 4.36 9.48
N LEU A 108 -1.63 3.17 9.21
CA LEU A 108 -2.23 2.20 8.31
C LEU A 108 -3.54 1.65 8.89
N SER A 109 -3.57 1.39 10.20
CA SER A 109 -4.75 0.96 10.94
C SER A 109 -5.82 2.06 10.95
N LEU A 110 -5.43 3.33 11.13
CA LEU A 110 -6.34 4.46 11.10
C LEU A 110 -6.94 4.66 9.70
N ALA A 111 -6.12 4.56 8.65
CA ALA A 111 -6.59 4.60 7.27
C ALA A 111 -7.57 3.45 6.99
N PHE A 112 -7.23 2.23 7.41
CA PHE A 112 -8.11 1.07 7.31
C PHE A 112 -9.43 1.32 8.06
N LEU A 113 -9.39 1.75 9.31
CA LEU A 113 -10.60 2.01 10.12
C LEU A 113 -11.51 3.05 9.45
N THR A 114 -10.92 4.10 8.88
CA THR A 114 -11.68 5.16 8.21
C THR A 114 -12.39 4.65 6.96
N PHE A 115 -11.71 3.87 6.11
CA PHE A 115 -12.30 3.39 4.86
C PHE A 115 -13.13 2.10 5.00
N ASP A 116 -12.86 1.29 6.02
CA ASP A 116 -13.51 -0.01 6.24
C ASP A 116 -14.66 0.07 7.23
N VAL A 117 -14.52 0.83 8.32
CA VAL A 117 -15.56 0.94 9.34
C VAL A 117 -16.50 2.11 9.04
N VAL A 118 -15.96 3.29 8.75
CA VAL A 118 -16.81 4.49 8.58
C VAL A 118 -17.58 4.44 7.27
N ALA A 119 -16.89 4.23 6.13
CA ALA A 119 -17.55 4.26 4.83
C ALA A 119 -18.46 3.04 4.60
N GLU A 120 -18.06 1.85 5.06
CA GLU A 120 -18.82 0.62 4.76
C GLU A 120 -19.92 0.36 5.78
N ARG A 121 -19.62 0.46 7.08
CA ARG A 121 -20.59 0.11 8.14
C ARG A 121 -21.46 1.28 8.57
N LEU A 122 -20.88 2.46 8.76
CA LEU A 122 -21.62 3.63 9.25
C LEU A 122 -22.47 4.24 8.14
N VAL A 123 -21.87 4.59 6.99
CA VAL A 123 -22.62 5.20 5.89
C VAL A 123 -23.56 4.18 5.24
N GLY A 124 -23.13 2.92 5.09
CA GLY A 124 -23.98 1.84 4.58
C GLY A 124 -25.18 1.49 5.47
N ALA A 125 -25.15 1.79 6.77
CA ALA A 125 -26.28 1.60 7.68
C ALA A 125 -27.24 2.81 7.72
N LEU A 126 -26.76 4.00 7.35
CA LEU A 126 -27.55 5.23 7.29
C LEU A 126 -28.34 5.39 5.97
N LEU A 127 -28.07 4.53 4.98
CA LEU A 127 -28.69 4.60 3.66
C LEU A 127 -30.00 3.81 3.59
N PRO A 128 -31.03 4.35 2.91
CA PRO A 128 -32.25 3.60 2.62
C PRO A 128 -31.97 2.33 1.81
N GLU A 129 -32.70 1.25 2.12
CA GLU A 129 -32.69 -0.06 1.43
C GLU A 129 -32.54 0.01 -0.10
N PRO A 130 -33.29 0.83 -0.87
CA PRO A 130 -33.15 0.87 -2.33
C PRO A 130 -31.83 1.47 -2.83
N ALA A 131 -31.18 2.34 -2.06
CA ALA A 131 -29.93 2.99 -2.44
C ALA A 131 -28.68 2.20 -1.99
N ARG A 132 -28.84 1.32 -1.00
CA ARG A 132 -27.77 0.56 -0.35
C ARG A 132 -26.97 -0.35 -1.31
N PRO A 133 -27.58 -1.12 -2.24
CA PRO A 133 -26.83 -1.99 -3.15
C PRO A 133 -25.96 -1.21 -4.13
N THR A 134 -26.50 -0.13 -4.70
CA THR A 134 -25.79 0.75 -5.63
C THR A 134 -24.65 1.49 -4.93
N TYR A 135 -24.90 2.01 -3.72
CA TYR A 135 -23.86 2.65 -2.92
C TYR A 135 -22.72 1.68 -2.59
N LEU A 136 -23.02 0.48 -2.11
CA LEU A 136 -21.99 -0.52 -1.80
C LEU A 136 -21.23 -0.95 -3.05
N ALA A 137 -21.90 -1.11 -4.20
CA ALA A 137 -21.25 -1.42 -5.47
C ALA A 137 -20.26 -0.33 -5.91
N VAL A 138 -20.66 0.94 -5.85
CA VAL A 138 -19.80 2.09 -6.18
C VAL A 138 -18.67 2.22 -5.17
N LEU A 139 -18.96 2.08 -3.88
CA LEU A 139 -17.98 2.15 -2.81
C LEU A 139 -16.90 1.07 -3.01
N LEU A 140 -17.30 -0.17 -3.25
CA LEU A 140 -16.38 -1.28 -3.52
C LEU A 140 -15.59 -1.07 -4.82
N PHE A 141 -16.23 -0.51 -5.86
CA PHE A 141 -15.58 -0.19 -7.12
C PHE A 141 -14.47 0.86 -6.95
N VAL A 142 -14.71 1.90 -6.14
CA VAL A 142 -13.75 2.98 -5.88
C VAL A 142 -12.68 2.56 -4.86
N LYS A 143 -13.05 1.81 -3.82
CA LYS A 143 -12.16 1.41 -2.72
C LYS A 143 -11.05 0.47 -3.17
N ASN A 144 -11.31 -0.40 -4.13
CA ASN A 144 -10.30 -1.32 -4.67
C ASN A 144 -9.09 -0.59 -5.31
N PRO A 145 -9.26 0.30 -6.31
CA PRO A 145 -8.15 1.01 -6.93
C PRO A 145 -7.54 2.09 -6.05
N THR A 146 -8.28 2.63 -5.08
CA THR A 146 -7.78 3.70 -4.20
C THR A 146 -7.16 3.13 -2.94
N VAL A 147 -7.97 2.61 -2.02
CA VAL A 147 -7.55 2.21 -0.69
C VAL A 147 -6.64 0.99 -0.75
N ILE A 148 -7.09 -0.10 -1.36
CA ILE A 148 -6.32 -1.37 -1.37
C ILE A 148 -5.00 -1.18 -2.12
N ALA A 149 -5.05 -0.52 -3.27
CA ALA A 149 -3.86 -0.32 -4.06
C ALA A 149 -2.87 0.66 -3.40
N PHE A 150 -3.37 1.73 -2.75
CA PHE A 150 -2.54 2.62 -1.94
C PHE A 150 -1.93 1.88 -0.74
N THR A 151 -2.69 0.98 -0.09
CA THR A 151 -2.17 0.11 0.97
C THR A 151 -1.01 -0.73 0.46
N PHE A 152 -1.11 -1.38 -0.71
CA PHE A 152 0.02 -2.14 -1.28
C PHE A 152 1.25 -1.27 -1.52
N VAL A 153 1.07 -0.07 -2.08
CA VAL A 153 2.19 0.86 -2.29
C VAL A 153 2.81 1.28 -0.95
N TRP A 154 2.00 1.52 0.08
CA TRP A 154 2.48 1.85 1.41
C TRP A 154 3.29 0.69 2.00
N TRP A 155 2.77 -0.53 2.01
CA TRP A 155 3.48 -1.73 2.49
C TRP A 155 4.84 -1.91 1.80
N ILE A 156 4.90 -1.69 0.49
CA ILE A 156 6.16 -1.74 -0.27
C ILE A 156 7.11 -0.62 0.17
N GLY A 157 6.59 0.56 0.49
CA GLY A 157 7.36 1.67 1.07
C GLY A 157 7.97 1.31 2.43
N ILE A 158 7.20 0.66 3.32
CA ILE A 158 7.69 0.16 4.61
C ILE A 158 8.81 -0.86 4.39
N LEU A 159 8.55 -1.86 3.55
CA LEU A 159 9.54 -2.90 3.24
C LEU A 159 10.80 -2.32 2.61
N ARG A 160 10.67 -1.32 1.73
CA ARG A 160 11.79 -0.60 1.15
C ARG A 160 12.61 0.12 2.22
N GLN A 161 11.97 0.81 3.15
CA GLN A 161 12.67 1.51 4.24
C GLN A 161 13.41 0.53 5.16
N VAL A 162 12.78 -0.60 5.49
CA VAL A 162 13.37 -1.64 6.36
C VAL A 162 14.51 -2.40 5.66
N LEU A 163 14.38 -2.70 4.37
CA LEU A 163 15.31 -3.57 3.65
C LEU A 163 16.46 -2.83 2.97
N THR A 164 16.37 -1.51 2.79
CA THR A 164 17.41 -0.71 2.13
C THR A 164 18.04 0.26 3.09
N ARG A 165 19.35 0.12 3.33
CA ARG A 165 20.16 1.21 3.91
C ARG A 165 20.25 2.30 2.85
N GLU A 166 19.86 3.52 3.19
CA GLU A 166 20.47 4.67 2.52
C GLU A 166 21.92 4.70 2.99
N GLU A 167 22.83 4.15 2.18
CA GLU A 167 24.24 4.50 2.33
C GLU A 167 24.29 6.03 2.24
N PRO A 168 24.74 6.72 3.30
CA PRO A 168 25.00 8.15 3.18
C PRO A 168 25.96 8.29 2.02
N ALA A 169 25.53 9.04 1.00
CA ALA A 169 26.27 9.26 -0.23
C ALA A 169 27.75 9.42 0.14
N THR A 170 28.54 8.46 -0.36
CA THR A 170 29.98 8.33 -0.19
C THR A 170 30.58 9.66 0.17
N ALA A 171 31.02 9.80 1.43
CA ALA A 171 31.77 10.94 1.90
C ALA A 171 32.84 11.22 0.84
N ALA A 172 32.63 12.30 0.07
CA ALA A 172 33.57 12.71 -0.96
C ALA A 172 34.95 12.77 -0.30
N PRO A 173 35.98 12.13 -0.89
CA PRO A 173 37.31 12.16 -0.31
C PRO A 173 37.69 13.63 -0.14
N ARG A 174 37.89 14.07 1.10
CA ARG A 174 38.43 15.39 1.42
C ARG A 174 39.73 15.51 0.62
N SER A 175 39.70 16.32 -0.42
CA SER A 175 40.90 16.69 -1.16
C SER A 175 41.89 17.26 -0.16
N ALA A 176 42.99 16.54 0.05
CA ALA A 176 44.11 16.95 0.89
C ALA A 176 44.64 18.32 0.43
N PRO A 177 45.13 19.16 1.35
CA PRO A 177 45.72 20.44 0.99
C PRO A 177 46.99 20.19 0.16
N ARG A 178 47.07 20.78 -1.03
CA ARG A 178 48.31 20.87 -1.79
C ARG A 178 49.21 21.88 -1.08
N SER A 179 50.34 21.39 -0.58
CA SER A 179 51.51 22.17 -0.18
C SER A 179 52.12 22.91 -1.37
#